data_AF-A0A432W996-F1
#
_entry.id   AF-A0A432W996-F1
#
_cell.length_a   1.000
_cell.length_b   1.000
_cell.length_c   1.000
_cell.angle_alpha   90.00
_cell.angle_beta   90.00
_cell.angle_gamma   90.00
#
_symmetry.space_group_name_H-M   'P 1'
#
loop_
_entity.id
_entity.type
_entity.pdbx_description
1 polymer ?
#
loop_
_entity_poly.entity_id
_entity_poly.type
_entity_poly.pdbx_seq_one_letter_code
_entity_poly.pdbx_strand_id
1 'polypeptide(L)'
;MIIFTSISLYQHRAVTFRDFLTSITVRIAKWPSQRLPWLLLALSSTALIVVALYTQYGPQQLIPCVQCIYQRTAMIALTLFAWLGVTAPHYRMVRWLAIVGWIISSAVGWYAANHHVWLQEAANPLFQPCSPYPDFPTWLPLHDWMPWLFGAGGLCGDIDWQFAGLSMPEWLRIIFATYLAIALVVALCRMAHHPNR
;
A
#
# COMPACT_ATOMS: atom_id res chain seq x y z
N MET A 1 33.70 -55.19 21.68
CA MET A 1 34.21 -53.90 21.16
C MET A 1 33.52 -53.54 19.84
N ILE A 2 32.17 -53.48 19.79
CA ILE A 2 31.39 -53.15 18.57
C ILE A 2 30.20 -52.21 18.87
N ILE A 3 29.94 -51.81 20.12
CA ILE A 3 28.74 -51.03 20.50
C ILE A 3 29.04 -49.52 20.63
N PHE A 4 29.88 -48.95 19.77
CA PHE A 4 30.19 -47.50 19.82
C PHE A 4 29.96 -46.75 18.50
N THR A 5 29.46 -47.41 17.46
CA THR A 5 29.29 -46.84 16.11
C THR A 5 27.87 -46.41 15.75
N SER A 6 26.92 -46.39 16.69
CA SER A 6 25.50 -46.15 16.38
C SER A 6 24.94 -44.81 16.83
N ILE A 7 25.71 -43.97 17.54
CA ILE A 7 25.21 -42.69 18.10
C ILE A 7 25.49 -41.48 17.18
N SER A 8 26.12 -41.68 16.02
CA SER A 8 26.48 -40.59 15.09
C SER A 8 25.40 -40.22 14.05
N LEU A 9 24.17 -40.74 14.13
CA LEU A 9 23.15 -40.59 13.09
C LEU A 9 21.86 -39.83 13.49
N TYR A 10 21.77 -39.31 14.71
CA TYR A 10 20.57 -38.58 15.17
C TYR A 10 20.82 -37.08 15.35
N GLN A 11 21.51 -36.47 14.40
CA GLN A 11 21.60 -35.01 14.26
C GLN A 11 20.32 -34.48 13.58
N HIS A 12 19.15 -34.84 14.11
CA HIS A 12 17.89 -34.21 13.73
C HIS A 12 17.83 -32.84 14.42
N ARG A 13 18.37 -31.84 13.72
CA ARG A 13 18.23 -30.41 14.05
C ARG A 13 16.74 -30.10 14.13
N ALA A 14 16.17 -30.10 15.34
CA ALA A 14 14.89 -29.47 15.60
C ALA A 14 15.08 -27.99 15.29
N VAL A 15 14.70 -27.58 14.08
CA VAL A 15 14.59 -26.17 13.73
C VAL A 15 13.51 -25.63 14.65
N THR A 16 13.90 -24.93 15.71
CA THR A 16 12.90 -24.35 16.60
C THR A 16 12.11 -23.31 15.82
N PHE A 17 10.85 -23.09 16.17
CA PHE A 17 10.03 -22.04 15.55
C PHE A 17 10.73 -20.66 15.60
N ARG A 18 11.56 -20.44 16.63
CA ARG A 18 12.44 -19.27 16.76
C ARG A 18 13.55 -19.22 15.69
N ASP A 19 14.15 -20.35 15.33
CA ASP A 19 15.15 -20.43 14.25
C ASP A 19 14.53 -20.18 12.86
N PHE A 20 13.28 -20.62 12.66
CA PHE A 20 12.53 -20.34 11.43
C PHE A 20 12.17 -18.86 11.31
N LEU A 21 11.67 -18.24 12.39
CA LEU A 21 11.34 -16.81 12.42
C LEU A 21 12.58 -15.92 12.26
N THR A 22 13.72 -16.28 12.84
CA THR A 22 14.99 -15.53 12.65
C THR A 22 15.50 -15.64 11.21
N SER A 23 15.40 -16.81 10.57
CA SER A 23 15.73 -16.97 9.15
C SER A 23 14.85 -16.10 8.25
N ILE A 24 13.53 -16.04 8.51
CA ILE A 24 12.59 -15.22 7.75
C ILE A 24 12.88 -13.73 7.92
N THR A 25 13.05 -13.26 9.16
CA THR A 25 13.31 -11.85 9.45
C THR A 25 14.60 -11.34 8.80
N VAL A 26 15.67 -12.14 8.79
CA VAL A 26 16.92 -11.81 8.10
C VAL A 26 16.73 -11.74 6.57
N ARG A 27 15.90 -12.60 5.98
CA ARG A 27 15.58 -12.56 4.54
C ARG A 27 14.74 -11.32 4.19
N ILE A 28 13.72 -11.02 4.97
CA ILE A 28 12.84 -9.85 4.78
C ILE A 28 13.64 -8.55 4.98
N ALA A 29 14.54 -8.49 5.95
CA ALA A 29 15.40 -7.33 6.19
C ALA A 29 16.32 -6.99 5.00
N LYS A 30 16.63 -7.96 4.15
CA LYS A 30 17.41 -7.77 2.91
C LYS A 30 16.57 -7.30 1.72
N TRP A 31 15.24 -7.40 1.76
CA TRP A 31 14.37 -6.98 0.65
C TRP A 31 14.53 -5.51 0.27
N PRO A 32 14.63 -4.54 1.21
CA PRO A 32 14.81 -3.14 0.85
C PRO A 32 16.13 -2.84 0.13
N SER A 33 17.13 -3.71 0.23
CA SER A 33 18.41 -3.58 -0.49
C SER A 33 18.38 -4.18 -1.90
N GLN A 34 17.36 -4.96 -2.24
CA GLN A 34 17.19 -5.56 -3.56
C GLN A 34 16.22 -4.71 -4.40
N ARG A 35 16.41 -4.66 -5.72
CA ARG A 35 15.52 -3.91 -6.63
C ARG A 35 14.18 -4.61 -6.87
N LEU A 36 14.16 -5.93 -6.81
CA LEU A 36 13.01 -6.76 -7.19
C LEU A 36 11.76 -6.49 -6.33
N PRO A 37 11.84 -6.42 -4.99
CA PRO A 37 10.68 -6.10 -4.14
C PRO A 37 10.11 -4.70 -4.42
N TRP A 38 10.97 -3.71 -4.64
CA TRP A 38 10.55 -2.36 -5.01
C TRP A 38 9.89 -2.32 -6.39
N LEU A 39 10.40 -3.08 -7.36
CA LEU A 39 9.79 -3.20 -8.69
C LEU A 39 8.41 -3.85 -8.61
N LEU A 40 8.22 -4.90 -7.81
CA LEU A 40 6.91 -5.52 -7.61
C LEU A 40 5.91 -4.55 -6.96
N LEU A 41 6.35 -3.77 -5.97
CA LEU A 41 5.52 -2.73 -5.36
C LEU A 41 5.15 -1.62 -6.37
N ALA A 42 6.13 -1.15 -7.14
CA ALA A 42 5.92 -0.11 -8.15
C ALA A 42 4.98 -0.60 -9.26
N LEU A 43 5.19 -1.81 -9.77
CA LEU A 43 4.34 -2.39 -10.82
C LEU A 43 2.92 -2.65 -10.33
N SER A 44 2.74 -3.23 -9.14
CA SER A 44 1.39 -3.49 -8.60
C SER A 44 0.61 -2.20 -8.34
N SER A 45 1.23 -1.19 -7.73
CA SER A 45 0.58 0.11 -7.50
C SER A 45 0.28 0.86 -8.80
N THR A 46 1.20 0.84 -9.77
CA THR A 46 0.98 1.43 -11.10
C THR A 46 -0.17 0.71 -11.84
N ALA A 47 -0.22 -0.62 -11.76
CA ALA A 47 -1.30 -1.40 -12.36
C ALA A 47 -2.67 -1.02 -11.78
N LEU A 48 -2.77 -0.83 -10.46
CA LEU A 48 -4.02 -0.38 -9.82
C LEU A 48 -4.45 1.02 -10.29
N ILE A 49 -3.50 1.94 -10.49
CA ILE A 49 -3.80 3.26 -11.06
C ILE A 49 -4.32 3.10 -12.50
N VAL A 50 -3.67 2.28 -13.32
CA VAL A 50 -4.11 2.02 -14.70
C VAL A 50 -5.52 1.41 -14.74
N VAL A 51 -5.81 0.45 -13.84
CA VAL A 51 -7.16 -0.11 -13.71
C VAL A 51 -8.17 0.97 -13.33
N ALA A 52 -7.83 1.88 -12.40
CA ALA A 52 -8.71 2.99 -12.04
C ALA A 52 -8.94 3.98 -13.21
N LEU A 53 -7.91 4.27 -14.02
CA LEU A 53 -8.09 5.05 -15.26
C LEU A 53 -8.98 4.31 -16.25
N TYR A 54 -8.81 2.99 -16.36
CA TYR A 54 -9.60 2.17 -17.27
C TYR A 54 -11.08 2.15 -16.88
N THR A 55 -11.41 2.12 -15.59
CA THR A 55 -12.83 2.21 -15.16
C THR A 55 -13.43 3.60 -15.37
N GLN A 56 -12.61 4.65 -15.29
CA GLN A 56 -13.03 6.03 -15.52
C GLN A 56 -13.25 6.36 -17.00
N TYR A 57 -12.30 6.01 -17.89
CA TYR A 57 -12.36 6.35 -19.32
C TYR A 57 -12.83 5.22 -20.23
N GLY A 58 -12.89 4.01 -19.70
CA GLY A 58 -13.28 2.82 -20.45
C GLY A 58 -14.80 2.63 -20.48
N PRO A 59 -15.26 1.38 -20.49
CA PRO A 59 -16.65 1.05 -20.84
C PRO A 59 -17.68 1.49 -19.80
N GLN A 60 -17.27 1.71 -18.55
CA GLN A 60 -18.20 2.00 -17.46
C GLN A 60 -18.39 3.51 -17.23
N GLN A 61 -17.48 4.37 -17.72
CA GLN A 61 -17.54 5.83 -17.61
C GLN A 61 -17.95 6.36 -16.22
N LEU A 62 -17.38 5.79 -15.15
CA LEU A 62 -17.71 6.20 -13.79
C LEU A 62 -17.23 7.62 -13.50
N ILE A 63 -18.10 8.40 -12.87
CA ILE A 63 -17.79 9.76 -12.44
C ILE A 63 -17.09 9.68 -11.07
N PRO A 64 -15.85 10.15 -10.93
CA PRO A 64 -15.14 10.06 -9.66
C PRO A 64 -15.73 11.00 -8.61
N CYS A 65 -15.75 10.52 -7.37
CA CYS A 65 -16.10 11.27 -6.17
C CYS A 65 -14.87 11.97 -5.55
N VAL A 66 -15.07 12.96 -4.67
CA VAL A 66 -13.96 13.66 -3.99
C VAL A 66 -13.08 12.71 -3.15
N GLN A 67 -13.68 11.77 -2.43
CA GLN A 67 -12.91 10.78 -1.64
C GLN A 67 -12.09 9.83 -2.53
N CYS A 68 -12.62 9.50 -3.70
CA CYS A 68 -11.96 8.70 -4.72
C CYS A 68 -10.68 9.41 -5.23
N ILE A 69 -10.76 10.74 -5.41
CA ILE A 69 -9.61 11.57 -5.77
C ILE A 69 -8.54 11.56 -4.66
N TYR A 70 -8.91 11.66 -3.39
CA TYR A 70 -7.94 11.54 -2.28
C TYR A 70 -7.25 10.17 -2.26
N GLN A 71 -7.99 9.08 -2.43
CA GLN A 71 -7.41 7.74 -2.50
C GLN A 71 -6.45 7.60 -3.70
N ARG A 72 -6.80 8.17 -4.85
CA ARG A 72 -5.94 8.20 -6.05
C ARG A 72 -4.65 8.98 -5.80
N THR A 73 -4.72 10.15 -5.15
CA THR A 73 -3.51 10.92 -4.80
C THR A 73 -2.59 10.13 -3.88
N ALA A 74 -3.15 9.41 -2.90
CA ALA A 74 -2.37 8.55 -2.01
C ALA A 74 -1.72 7.38 -2.77
N MET A 75 -2.42 6.74 -3.72
CA MET A 75 -1.83 5.71 -4.60
C MET A 75 -0.71 6.27 -5.48
N ILE A 76 -0.88 7.46 -6.05
CA ILE A 76 0.16 8.09 -6.88
C ILE A 76 1.40 8.39 -6.03
N ALA A 77 1.23 8.94 -4.82
CA ALA A 77 2.32 9.16 -3.89
C ALA A 77 3.05 7.84 -3.55
N LEU A 78 2.29 6.79 -3.24
CA LEU A 78 2.83 5.45 -3.01
C LEU A 78 3.67 4.94 -4.19
N THR A 79 3.16 5.06 -5.41
CA THR A 79 3.85 4.66 -6.64
C THR A 79 5.13 5.46 -6.85
N LEU A 80 5.12 6.77 -6.60
CA LEU A 80 6.33 7.62 -6.71
C LEU A 80 7.42 7.19 -5.73
N PHE A 81 7.06 6.92 -4.46
CA PHE A 81 8.02 6.43 -3.47
C PHE A 81 8.51 5.01 -3.80
N ALA A 82 7.65 4.16 -4.38
CA ALA A 82 8.05 2.84 -4.83
C ALA A 82 9.08 2.91 -5.96
N TRP A 83 8.86 3.77 -6.97
CA TRP A 83 9.82 4.03 -8.04
C TRP A 83 11.13 4.65 -7.53
N LEU A 84 11.05 5.56 -6.56
CA LEU A 84 12.23 6.11 -5.88
C LEU A 84 13.05 5.02 -5.17
N GLY A 85 12.40 4.00 -4.61
CA GLY A 85 13.08 2.82 -4.06
C GLY A 85 13.80 1.96 -5.10
N VAL A 86 13.30 1.92 -6.35
CA VAL A 86 13.89 1.16 -7.46
C VAL A 86 15.19 1.80 -7.98
N THR A 87 15.23 3.13 -8.09
CA THR A 87 16.34 3.83 -8.76
C THR A 87 17.68 3.62 -8.06
N ALA A 88 17.71 3.72 -6.73
CA ALA A 88 18.95 3.60 -5.98
C ALA A 88 18.78 2.96 -4.59
N PRO A 89 18.55 1.63 -4.51
CA PRO A 89 18.39 0.92 -3.24
C PRO A 89 19.68 0.86 -2.40
N HIS A 90 20.83 1.19 -2.99
CA HIS A 90 22.13 1.17 -2.32
C HIS A 90 22.31 2.37 -1.37
N TYR A 91 21.73 3.53 -1.71
CA TYR A 91 21.84 4.71 -0.85
C TYR A 91 20.93 4.58 0.37
N ARG A 92 21.53 4.64 1.57
CA ARG A 92 20.81 4.51 2.84
C ARG A 92 19.71 5.56 2.98
N MET A 93 19.95 6.80 2.56
CA MET A 93 18.98 7.91 2.62
C MET A 93 17.76 7.67 1.74
N VAL A 94 17.97 7.37 0.44
CA VAL A 94 16.90 7.09 -0.53
C VAL A 94 16.01 5.94 -0.04
N ARG A 95 16.63 4.88 0.47
CA ARG A 95 15.91 3.72 1.02
C ARG A 95 15.05 4.06 2.23
N TRP A 96 15.52 4.94 3.11
CA TRP A 96 14.73 5.40 4.26
C TRP A 96 13.57 6.28 3.81
N LEU A 97 13.81 7.23 2.90
CA LEU A 97 12.76 8.08 2.32
C LEU A 97 11.67 7.25 1.63
N ALA A 98 12.06 6.24 0.85
CA ALA A 98 11.12 5.35 0.17
C ALA A 98 10.25 4.55 1.16
N ILE A 99 10.83 4.00 2.24
CA ILE A 99 10.08 3.25 3.26
C ILE A 99 9.12 4.19 4.03
N VAL A 100 9.61 5.35 4.45
CA VAL A 100 8.79 6.32 5.18
C VAL A 100 7.65 6.84 4.29
N GLY A 101 7.95 7.19 3.04
CA GLY A 101 6.96 7.62 2.06
C GLY A 101 5.92 6.53 1.76
N TRP A 102 6.35 5.26 1.66
CA TRP A 102 5.45 4.12 1.52
C TRP A 102 4.50 4.00 2.72
N ILE A 103 5.00 4.04 3.94
CA ILE A 103 4.18 3.94 5.16
C ILE A 103 3.17 5.08 5.23
N ILE A 104 3.63 6.33 5.06
CA ILE A 104 2.77 7.51 5.14
C ILE A 104 1.67 7.46 4.07
N SER A 105 2.04 7.18 2.82
CA SER A 105 1.07 7.14 1.71
C SER A 105 0.03 6.04 1.91
N SER A 106 0.45 4.87 2.40
CA SER A 106 -0.48 3.75 2.67
C SER A 106 -1.39 4.05 3.86
N ALA A 107 -0.88 4.69 4.91
CA ALA A 107 -1.67 5.07 6.07
C ALA A 107 -2.73 6.13 5.72
N VAL A 108 -2.35 7.16 4.97
CA VAL A 108 -3.28 8.20 4.49
C VAL A 108 -4.33 7.60 3.55
N GLY A 109 -3.92 6.74 2.61
CA GLY A 109 -4.84 6.05 1.71
C GLY A 109 -5.82 5.14 2.45
N TRP A 110 -5.35 4.39 3.45
CA TRP A 110 -6.20 3.56 4.31
C TRP A 110 -7.21 4.41 5.11
N TYR A 111 -6.77 5.54 5.67
CA TYR A 111 -7.66 6.47 6.37
C TYR A 111 -8.76 7.02 5.45
N ALA A 112 -8.39 7.48 4.25
CA ALA A 112 -9.34 7.98 3.26
C ALA A 112 -10.34 6.89 2.80
N ALA A 113 -9.88 5.64 2.64
CA ALA A 113 -10.74 4.52 2.30
C ALA A 113 -11.73 4.18 3.41
N ASN A 114 -11.30 4.17 4.68
CA ASN A 114 -12.21 3.95 5.80
C ASN A 114 -13.26 5.06 5.91
N HIS A 115 -12.85 6.32 5.72
CA HIS A 115 -13.79 7.43 5.73
C HIS A 115 -14.82 7.31 4.60
N HIS A 116 -14.39 6.86 3.41
CA HIS A 116 -15.32 6.63 2.29
C HIS A 116 -16.30 5.49 2.56
N VAL A 117 -15.85 4.36 3.11
CA VAL A 117 -16.75 3.27 3.52
C VAL A 117 -17.74 3.75 4.58
N TRP A 118 -17.27 4.52 5.57
CA TRP A 118 -18.15 5.11 6.57
C TRP A 118 -19.21 6.04 5.97
N LEU A 119 -18.86 6.82 4.94
CA LEU A 119 -19.83 7.65 4.22
C LEU A 119 -20.85 6.83 3.42
N GLN A 120 -20.48 5.65 2.92
CA GLN A 120 -21.42 4.75 2.24
C GLN A 120 -22.35 4.01 3.21
N GLU A 121 -21.85 3.65 4.40
CA GLU A 121 -22.64 3.00 5.45
C GLU A 121 -23.51 3.98 6.24
N ALA A 122 -23.09 5.25 6.34
CA ALA A 122 -23.85 6.33 6.95
C ALA A 122 -25.10 6.61 6.10
N ALA A 123 -26.20 5.92 6.46
CA ALA A 123 -27.45 5.74 5.72
C ALA A 123 -28.18 7.00 5.17
N ASN A 124 -27.65 8.23 5.33
CA ASN A 124 -28.33 9.44 4.90
C ASN A 124 -27.39 10.46 4.22
N PRO A 125 -27.36 10.50 2.87
CA PRO A 125 -26.58 11.49 2.12
C PRO A 125 -27.02 12.96 2.37
N LEU A 126 -28.19 13.18 2.97
CA LEU A 126 -28.70 14.51 3.32
C LEU A 126 -28.03 15.15 4.56
N PHE A 127 -27.46 14.36 5.47
CA PHE A 127 -26.85 14.86 6.72
C PHE A 127 -25.31 14.82 6.71
N GLN A 128 -24.72 14.27 5.66
CA GLN A 128 -23.26 14.14 5.47
C GLN A 128 -22.90 14.44 4.00
N PRO A 129 -23.19 15.65 3.48
CA PRO A 129 -22.84 15.98 2.11
C PRO A 129 -21.31 15.96 1.96
N CYS A 130 -20.81 15.16 1.01
CA CYS A 130 -19.43 15.29 0.54
C CYS A 130 -19.26 16.68 -0.08
N SER A 131 -18.10 17.32 0.14
CA SER A 131 -17.80 18.57 -0.57
C SER A 131 -17.82 18.29 -2.09
N PRO A 132 -18.38 19.20 -2.91
CA PRO A 132 -18.39 19.03 -4.37
C PRO A 132 -17.00 19.23 -4.98
N TYR A 133 -16.07 19.88 -4.26
CA TYR A 133 -14.71 20.13 -4.70
C TYR A 133 -13.69 19.55 -3.72
N PRO A 134 -12.56 19.00 -4.22
CA PRO A 134 -11.46 18.57 -3.37
C PRO A 134 -10.68 19.76 -2.82
N ASP A 135 -10.54 19.82 -1.50
CA ASP A 135 -9.82 20.88 -0.78
C ASP A 135 -8.32 20.60 -0.78
N PHE A 136 -7.66 20.90 -1.90
CA PHE A 136 -6.20 20.84 -1.97
C PHE A 136 -5.58 22.12 -1.38
N PRO A 137 -4.43 22.03 -0.71
CA PRO A 137 -3.77 23.22 -0.18
C PRO A 137 -3.31 24.13 -1.33
N THR A 138 -3.27 25.44 -1.07
CA THR A 138 -3.00 26.47 -2.09
C THR A 138 -1.65 26.34 -2.80
N TRP A 139 -0.68 25.68 -2.18
CA TRP A 139 0.65 25.44 -2.76
C TRP A 139 0.70 24.23 -3.71
N LEU A 140 -0.37 23.42 -3.78
CA LEU A 140 -0.44 22.22 -4.63
C LEU A 140 -1.86 21.99 -5.19
N PRO A 141 -2.40 22.89 -6.02
CA PRO A 141 -3.74 22.76 -6.59
C PRO A 141 -3.75 21.71 -7.73
N LEU A 142 -3.75 20.43 -7.35
CA LEU A 142 -3.75 19.29 -8.27
C LEU A 142 -4.96 19.29 -9.22
N HIS A 143 -6.10 19.76 -8.73
CA HIS A 143 -7.34 19.87 -9.48
C HIS A 143 -7.22 20.83 -10.67
N ASP A 144 -6.48 21.93 -10.53
CA ASP A 144 -6.24 22.90 -11.61
C ASP A 144 -5.16 22.43 -12.58
N TRP A 145 -4.11 21.77 -12.08
CA TRP A 145 -2.98 21.36 -12.91
C TRP A 145 -3.31 20.16 -13.80
N MET A 146 -4.09 19.20 -13.30
CA MET A 146 -4.47 17.99 -14.03
C MET A 146 -5.96 17.66 -13.83
N PRO A 147 -6.88 18.47 -14.39
CA PRO A 147 -8.33 18.32 -14.18
C PRO A 147 -8.86 16.99 -14.74
N TRP A 148 -8.21 16.43 -15.76
CA TRP A 148 -8.58 15.11 -16.29
C TRP A 148 -8.39 14.02 -15.22
N LEU A 149 -7.39 14.15 -14.34
CA LEU A 149 -7.03 13.14 -13.35
C LEU A 149 -7.66 13.40 -11.97
N PHE A 150 -7.84 14.67 -11.59
CA PHE A 150 -8.30 15.06 -10.24
C PHE A 150 -9.64 15.81 -10.21
N GLY A 151 -10.34 15.90 -11.35
CA GLY A 151 -11.71 16.40 -11.38
C GLY A 151 -12.64 15.48 -10.61
N ALA A 152 -13.44 16.04 -9.71
CA ALA A 152 -14.50 15.34 -9.00
C ALA A 152 -15.87 15.85 -9.48
N GLY A 153 -16.86 14.96 -9.57
CA GLY A 153 -18.21 15.32 -10.00
C GLY A 153 -19.33 14.41 -9.48
N GLY A 154 -18.98 13.28 -8.86
CA GLY A 154 -19.95 12.31 -8.33
C GLY A 154 -20.21 12.47 -6.83
N LEU A 155 -21.30 11.88 -6.34
CA LEU A 155 -21.65 11.81 -4.93
C LEU A 155 -20.91 10.63 -4.26
N CYS A 156 -20.38 10.84 -3.05
CA CYS A 156 -19.58 9.81 -2.35
C CYS A 156 -20.39 8.60 -1.86
N GLY A 157 -21.70 8.76 -1.65
CA GLY A 157 -22.57 7.72 -1.11
C GLY A 157 -23.08 6.73 -2.16
N ASP A 158 -22.93 7.04 -3.45
CA ASP A 158 -23.40 6.17 -4.53
C ASP A 158 -22.45 4.97 -4.71
N ILE A 159 -23.03 3.80 -4.98
CA ILE A 159 -22.29 2.57 -5.23
C ILE A 159 -22.38 2.23 -6.71
N ASP A 160 -21.50 2.85 -7.49
CA ASP A 160 -21.48 2.69 -8.95
C ASP A 160 -20.77 1.42 -9.42
N TRP A 161 -19.99 0.78 -8.54
CA TRP A 161 -19.25 -0.44 -8.86
C TRP A 161 -19.17 -1.38 -7.66
N GLN A 162 -19.42 -2.65 -7.95
CA GLN A 162 -19.27 -3.74 -6.99
C GLN A 162 -18.59 -4.93 -7.64
N PHE A 163 -17.73 -5.58 -6.89
CA PHE A 163 -17.10 -6.83 -7.30
C PHE A 163 -17.04 -7.80 -6.13
N ALA A 164 -17.54 -9.02 -6.35
CA ALA A 164 -17.69 -10.04 -5.32
C ALA A 164 -18.49 -9.57 -4.08
N GLY A 165 -19.48 -8.68 -4.30
CA GLY A 165 -20.33 -8.13 -3.23
C GLY A 165 -19.68 -7.02 -2.40
N LEU A 166 -18.45 -6.62 -2.71
CA LEU A 166 -17.76 -5.51 -2.07
C LEU A 166 -17.73 -4.29 -2.99
N SER A 167 -17.88 -3.10 -2.41
CA SER A 167 -17.78 -1.84 -3.13
C SER A 167 -16.32 -1.50 -3.46
N MET A 168 -16.11 -0.61 -4.43
CA MET A 168 -14.78 -0.13 -4.81
C MET A 168 -13.95 0.40 -3.62
N PRO A 169 -14.48 1.27 -2.72
CA PRO A 169 -13.71 1.75 -1.56
C PRO A 169 -13.41 0.65 -0.53
N GLU A 170 -14.25 -0.38 -0.41
CA GLU A 170 -13.94 -1.53 0.47
C GLU A 170 -12.73 -2.32 -0.05
N TRP A 171 -12.66 -2.56 -1.36
CA TRP A 171 -11.49 -3.17 -1.99
C TRP A 171 -10.23 -2.33 -1.77
N LEU A 172 -10.33 -1.01 -1.95
CA LEU A 172 -9.22 -0.09 -1.71
C LEU A 172 -8.80 -0.07 -0.24
N ARG A 173 -9.74 -0.15 0.71
CA ARG A 173 -9.44 -0.30 2.15
C ARG A 173 -8.56 -1.53 2.39
N ILE A 174 -8.93 -2.68 1.80
CA ILE A 174 -8.15 -3.92 1.94
C ILE A 174 -6.77 -3.76 1.30
N ILE A 175 -6.69 -3.22 0.09
CA ILE A 175 -5.42 -3.03 -0.63
C ILE A 175 -4.47 -2.13 0.16
N PHE A 176 -4.92 -0.95 0.60
CA PHE A 176 -4.10 -0.06 1.41
C PHE A 176 -3.69 -0.68 2.75
N ALA A 177 -4.59 -1.43 3.40
CA ALA A 177 -4.26 -2.17 4.62
C ALA A 177 -3.14 -3.20 4.38
N THR A 178 -3.20 -3.94 3.27
CA THR A 178 -2.15 -4.92 2.92
C THR A 178 -0.81 -4.24 2.62
N TYR A 179 -0.80 -3.14 1.88
CA TYR A 179 0.42 -2.37 1.63
C TYR A 179 1.01 -1.80 2.92
N LEU A 180 0.18 -1.28 3.82
CA LEU A 180 0.61 -0.78 5.12
C LEU A 180 1.18 -1.91 5.99
N ALA A 181 0.51 -3.06 6.05
CA ALA A 181 0.96 -4.21 6.83
C ALA A 181 2.33 -4.72 6.34
N ILE A 182 2.52 -4.84 5.02
CA ILE A 182 3.82 -5.24 4.44
C ILE A 182 4.89 -4.20 4.77
N ALA A 183 4.58 -2.90 4.65
CA ALA A 183 5.52 -1.83 4.96
C ALA A 183 5.97 -1.87 6.43
N LEU A 184 5.03 -2.08 7.36
CA LEU A 184 5.31 -2.21 8.79
C LEU A 184 6.16 -3.45 9.10
N VAL A 185 5.84 -4.61 8.52
CA VAL A 185 6.66 -5.82 8.68
C VAL A 185 8.09 -5.58 8.20
N VAL A 186 8.26 -4.98 7.02
CA VAL A 186 9.59 -4.66 6.47
C VAL A 186 10.35 -3.67 7.37
N ALA A 187 9.68 -2.64 7.88
CA ALA A 187 10.27 -1.67 8.80
C ALA A 187 10.69 -2.31 10.13
N LEU A 188 9.83 -3.13 10.73
CA LEU A 188 10.09 -3.84 11.99
C LEU A 188 11.25 -4.84 11.86
N CYS A 189 11.25 -5.68 10.81
CA CYS A 189 12.33 -6.63 10.57
C CYS A 189 13.68 -5.92 10.41
N ARG A 190 13.68 -4.73 9.82
CA ARG A 190 14.89 -3.94 9.63
C ARG A 190 15.38 -3.28 10.92
N MET A 191 14.47 -2.79 11.76
CA MET A 191 14.84 -2.26 13.08
C MET A 191 15.42 -3.37 13.96
N ALA A 192 14.83 -4.57 13.92
CA ALA A 192 15.34 -5.75 14.62
C ALA A 192 16.72 -6.22 14.12
N HIS A 193 17.02 -6.02 12.83
CA HIS A 193 18.33 -6.32 12.24
C HIS A 193 19.34 -5.17 12.37
N HIS A 194 19.02 -4.06 13.03
CA HIS A 194 20.04 -3.04 13.26
C HIS A 194 21.08 -3.65 14.21
N PRO A 195 22.32 -3.94 13.74
CA PRO A 195 23.35 -4.44 14.63
C PRO A 195 23.67 -3.27 15.55
N ASN A 196 23.27 -3.39 16.81
CA ASN A 196 23.80 -2.57 17.87
C ASN A 196 25.32 -2.56 17.72
N ARG A 197 25.93 -1.36 17.76
CA ARG A 197 27.36 -1.14 17.53
C ARG A 197 28.25 -2.20 18.19
#